data_AF-A0A8B7DRT3-F1
#
_entry.id   AF-A0A8B7DRT3-F1
#
_cell.length_a   1.000
_cell.length_b   1.000
_cell.length_c   1.000
_cell.angle_alpha   90.00
_cell.angle_beta   90.00
_cell.angle_gamma   90.00
#
_symmetry.space_group_name_H-M   'P 1'
#
loop_
_entity.id
_entity.type
_entity.pdbx_description
1 polymer ?
#
loop_
_entity_poly.entity_id
_entity_poly.type
_entity_poly.pdbx_seq_one_letter_code
_entity_poly.pdbx_strand_id
1 'polypeptide(L)'
;MVDVLDEKYVDTDDFEELVLLKNDLKKHEDSLDAFGFYLNGVVLKRISLFKEASESFECAVQMQPMLWCAWQELADLCEDRQILKDLKLPKHWMCEFFYAYAEMELHMNEEALSRYQKISLEGFENSTYIKSQIATALYNLR
;
A
#
# COMPACT_ATOMS: atom_id res chain seq x y z
N MET A 1 0.17 -6.01 30.83
CA MET A 1 1.20 -6.96 30.38
C MET A 1 0.48 -8.30 30.24
N VAL A 2 0.63 -8.97 29.09
CA VAL A 2 -0.11 -10.17 28.63
C VAL A 2 -1.47 -9.79 28.01
N ASP A 3 -1.83 -9.94 26.73
CA ASP A 3 -1.26 -10.60 25.52
C ASP A 3 -1.80 -9.86 24.28
N VAL A 4 -0.96 -9.28 23.42
CA VAL A 4 -0.65 -9.72 22.04
C VAL A 4 -1.47 -10.92 21.51
N LEU A 5 -2.67 -10.64 21.03
CA LEU A 5 -3.46 -11.43 20.07
C LEU A 5 -3.78 -10.44 18.93
N ASP A 6 -3.50 -10.63 17.64
CA ASP A 6 -3.63 -11.80 16.79
C ASP A 6 -2.65 -11.70 15.60
N GLU A 7 -1.46 -12.28 15.70
CA GLU A 7 -0.55 -12.39 14.54
C GLU A 7 -0.02 -13.82 14.31
N LYS A 8 -0.67 -14.82 14.91
CA LYS A 8 -0.32 -16.23 14.72
C LYS A 8 -1.55 -17.08 14.52
N TYR A 9 -1.78 -17.48 13.28
CA TYR A 9 -2.11 -18.83 12.80
C TYR A 9 -2.58 -18.66 11.35
N VAL A 10 -1.64 -18.49 10.42
CA VAL A 10 -1.92 -18.93 9.05
C VAL A 10 -1.99 -20.44 9.17
N ASP A 11 -3.18 -21.02 8.97
CA ASP A 11 -3.33 -22.47 8.98
C ASP A 11 -2.33 -23.05 7.97
N THR A 12 -1.62 -24.10 8.34
CA THR A 12 -0.62 -24.72 7.44
C THR A 12 -1.25 -25.09 6.09
N ASP A 13 -2.55 -25.38 6.08
CA ASP A 13 -3.35 -25.63 4.88
C ASP A 13 -3.48 -24.37 4.00
N ASP A 14 -3.74 -23.20 4.59
CA ASP A 14 -3.83 -21.91 3.88
C ASP A 14 -2.51 -21.55 3.21
N PHE A 15 -1.36 -21.87 3.84
CA PHE A 15 -0.05 -21.56 3.24
C PHE A 15 0.21 -22.38 1.97
N GLU A 16 -0.12 -23.67 1.98
CA GLU A 16 0.04 -24.54 0.80
C GLU A 16 -0.87 -24.07 -0.35
N GLU A 17 -2.13 -23.72 -0.05
CA GLU A 17 -3.06 -23.16 -1.03
C GLU A 17 -2.54 -21.86 -1.65
N LEU A 18 -1.98 -20.95 -0.84
CA LEU A 18 -1.38 -19.71 -1.32
C LEU A 18 -0.17 -19.96 -2.24
N VAL A 19 0.64 -20.97 -1.94
CA VAL A 19 1.76 -21.36 -2.81
C VAL A 19 1.25 -21.93 -4.15
N LEU A 20 0.18 -22.71 -4.15
CA LEU A 20 -0.46 -23.19 -5.37
C LEU A 20 -1.00 -22.02 -6.21
N LEU A 21 -1.73 -21.10 -5.58
CA LEU A 21 -2.27 -19.92 -6.24
C LEU A 21 -1.17 -19.03 -6.84
N LYS A 22 -0.07 -18.80 -6.10
CA LYS A 22 1.11 -18.10 -6.62
C LYS A 22 1.63 -18.76 -7.90
N ASN A 23 1.76 -20.09 -7.90
CA ASN A 23 2.29 -20.80 -9.07
C ASN A 23 1.35 -20.71 -10.27
N ASP A 24 0.03 -20.72 -10.05
CA ASP A 24 -0.95 -20.56 -11.12
C ASP A 24 -0.97 -19.13 -11.67
N LEU A 25 -0.92 -18.12 -10.81
CA LEU A 25 -0.78 -16.72 -11.24
C LEU A 25 0.49 -16.51 -12.05
N LYS A 26 1.61 -17.12 -11.63
CA LYS A 26 2.89 -17.05 -12.36
C LYS A 26 2.83 -17.71 -13.74
N LYS A 27 2.08 -18.81 -13.92
CA LYS A 27 1.89 -19.42 -15.25
C LYS A 27 1.15 -18.50 -16.22
N HIS A 28 0.36 -17.58 -15.68
CA HIS A 28 -0.49 -16.66 -16.43
C HIS A 28 -0.02 -15.21 -16.35
N GLU A 29 1.24 -14.97 -15.95
CA GLU A 29 1.82 -13.64 -15.70
C GLU A 29 1.62 -12.67 -16.88
N ASP A 30 1.84 -13.15 -18.11
CA ASP A 30 1.69 -12.37 -19.35
C ASP A 30 0.24 -11.89 -19.61
N SER A 31 -0.74 -12.47 -18.91
CA SER A 31 -2.17 -12.18 -19.07
C SER A 31 -2.80 -11.49 -17.86
N LEU A 32 -2.00 -11.20 -16.82
CA LEU A 32 -2.51 -10.54 -15.61
C LEU A 32 -2.88 -9.09 -15.92
N ASP A 33 -4.09 -8.70 -15.50
CA ASP A 33 -4.49 -7.31 -15.43
C ASP A 33 -4.08 -6.69 -14.09
N ALA A 34 -4.43 -5.42 -13.85
CA ALA A 34 -4.07 -4.72 -12.62
C ALA A 34 -4.59 -5.44 -11.35
N PHE A 35 -5.76 -6.07 -11.42
CA PHE A 35 -6.34 -6.80 -10.30
C PHE A 35 -5.65 -8.15 -10.08
N GLY A 36 -5.22 -8.81 -11.16
CA GLY A 36 -4.37 -10.00 -11.12
C GLY A 36 -3.02 -9.72 -10.46
N PHE A 37 -2.35 -8.62 -10.82
CA PHE A 37 -1.12 -8.18 -10.16
C PHE A 37 -1.34 -7.81 -8.69
N TYR A 38 -2.46 -7.14 -8.36
CA TYR A 38 -2.82 -6.85 -6.97
C TYR A 38 -3.00 -8.15 -6.17
N LEU A 39 -3.78 -9.11 -6.67
CA LEU A 39 -3.98 -10.40 -6.02
C LEU A 39 -2.66 -11.15 -5.84
N ASN A 40 -1.81 -11.17 -6.88
CA ASN A 40 -0.48 -11.76 -6.81
C ASN A 40 0.36 -11.12 -5.69
N GLY A 41 0.35 -9.78 -5.58
CA GLY A 41 1.03 -9.07 -4.51
C GLY A 41 0.52 -9.45 -3.11
N VAL A 42 -0.80 -9.57 -2.93
CA VAL A 42 -1.40 -10.00 -1.66
C VAL A 42 -0.96 -11.42 -1.29
N VAL A 43 -1.00 -12.35 -2.25
CA VAL A 43 -0.56 -13.74 -2.04
C VAL A 43 0.91 -13.77 -1.66
N LEU A 44 1.77 -13.06 -2.40
CA LEU A 44 3.21 -12.97 -2.14
C LEU A 44 3.51 -12.36 -0.76
N LYS A 45 2.80 -11.30 -0.37
CA LYS A 45 2.92 -10.67 0.96
C LYS A 45 2.56 -11.66 2.08
N ARG A 46 1.49 -12.43 1.93
CA ARG A 46 1.06 -13.44 2.93
C ARG A 46 2.05 -14.59 3.11
N ILE A 47 2.82 -14.93 2.08
CA ILE A 47 3.91 -15.91 2.17
C ILE A 47 5.29 -15.27 2.39
N SER A 48 5.32 -14.00 2.82
CA SER A 48 6.52 -13.24 3.18
C SER A 48 7.53 -13.01 2.06
N LEU A 49 7.08 -13.03 0.80
CA LEU A 49 7.88 -12.62 -0.37
C LEU A 49 7.67 -11.14 -0.66
N PHE A 50 8.15 -10.29 0.26
CA PHE A 50 7.83 -8.85 0.26
C PHE A 50 8.38 -8.09 -0.94
N LYS A 51 9.55 -8.47 -1.44
CA LYS A 51 10.14 -7.81 -2.61
C LYS A 51 9.29 -8.04 -3.86
N GLU A 52 8.94 -9.30 -4.13
CA GLU A 52 8.09 -9.67 -5.26
C GLU A 52 6.65 -9.12 -5.09
N ALA A 53 6.18 -9.01 -3.84
CA ALA A 53 4.92 -8.36 -3.54
C ALA A 53 4.95 -6.86 -3.92
N SER A 54 6.00 -6.13 -3.53
CA SER A 54 6.20 -4.73 -3.92
C SER A 54 6.21 -4.57 -5.44
N GLU A 55 6.99 -5.38 -6.15
CA GLU A 55 7.06 -5.35 -7.62
C GLU A 55 5.68 -5.61 -8.25
N SER A 56 4.89 -6.53 -7.69
CA SER A 56 3.53 -6.81 -8.16
C SER A 56 2.58 -5.64 -7.91
N PHE A 57 2.64 -4.99 -6.75
CA PHE A 57 1.82 -3.81 -6.48
C PHE A 57 2.23 -2.61 -7.35
N GLU A 58 3.53 -2.41 -7.62
CA GLU A 58 4.03 -1.42 -8.57
C GLU A 58 3.43 -1.64 -9.98
N CYS A 59 3.40 -2.89 -10.46
CA CYS A 59 2.71 -3.25 -11.71
C CYS A 59 1.21 -2.92 -11.66
N ALA A 60 0.53 -3.28 -10.57
CA ALA A 60 -0.90 -3.03 -10.41
C ALA A 60 -1.24 -1.53 -10.47
N VAL A 61 -0.51 -0.70 -9.72
CA VAL A 61 -0.74 0.75 -9.70
C VAL A 61 -0.31 1.43 -11.00
N GLN A 62 0.69 0.90 -11.70
CA GLN A 62 1.10 1.39 -13.02
C GLN A 62 0.01 1.16 -14.07
N MET A 63 -0.67 0.00 -14.01
CA MET A 63 -1.77 -0.35 -14.93
C MET A 63 -3.09 0.33 -14.56
N GLN A 64 -3.41 0.41 -13.26
CA GLN A 64 -4.62 1.03 -12.75
C GLN A 64 -4.32 1.94 -11.54
N PRO A 65 -3.89 3.20 -11.77
CA PRO A 65 -3.53 4.13 -10.70
C PRO A 65 -4.67 4.47 -9.73
N MET A 66 -5.93 4.19 -10.11
CA MET A 66 -7.11 4.41 -9.28
C MET A 66 -7.39 3.27 -8.29
N LEU A 67 -6.63 2.18 -8.33
CA LEU A 67 -6.79 1.03 -7.43
C LEU A 67 -6.17 1.33 -6.06
N TRP A 68 -6.90 2.03 -5.19
CA TRP A 68 -6.39 2.49 -3.89
C TRP A 68 -5.85 1.37 -2.99
N CYS A 69 -6.48 0.20 -2.96
CA CYS A 69 -6.02 -0.91 -2.12
C CYS A 69 -4.59 -1.37 -2.48
N ALA A 70 -4.17 -1.32 -3.76
CA ALA A 70 -2.80 -1.65 -4.15
C ALA A 70 -1.79 -0.64 -3.61
N TRP A 71 -2.16 0.65 -3.56
CA TRP A 71 -1.33 1.70 -2.95
C TRP A 71 -1.16 1.52 -1.44
N GLN A 72 -2.22 1.10 -0.75
CA GLN A 72 -2.15 0.83 0.70
C GLN A 72 -1.24 -0.36 0.99
N GLU A 73 -1.44 -1.48 0.28
CA GLU A 73 -0.59 -2.66 0.45
C GLU A 73 0.89 -2.37 0.13
N LEU A 74 1.16 -1.50 -0.85
CA LEU A 74 2.52 -1.05 -1.18
C LEU A 74 3.13 -0.17 -0.09
N ALA A 75 2.33 0.73 0.51
CA ALA A 75 2.79 1.57 1.62
C ALA A 75 3.15 0.73 2.85
N ASP A 76 2.39 -0.32 3.15
CA ASP A 76 2.68 -1.24 4.25
C ASP A 76 4.04 -1.96 4.10
N LEU A 77 4.56 -2.08 2.88
CA LEU A 77 5.87 -2.67 2.58
C LEU A 77 7.02 -1.66 2.64
N CYS A 78 6.72 -0.37 2.83
CA CYS A 78 7.72 0.68 2.95
C CYS A 78 8.15 0.82 4.42
N GLU A 79 9.33 0.29 4.76
CA GLU A 79 9.86 0.39 6.12
C GLU A 79 10.52 1.76 6.41
N ASP A 80 10.98 2.45 5.35
CA ASP A 80 11.66 3.72 5.49
C ASP A 80 11.46 4.66 4.30
N ARG A 81 12.02 5.87 4.45
CA ARG A 81 11.98 6.92 3.43
C ARG A 81 12.72 6.55 2.15
N GLN A 82 13.75 5.72 2.25
CA GLN A 82 14.60 5.37 1.12
C GLN A 82 13.84 4.41 0.20
N ILE A 83 13.23 3.37 0.76
CA ILE A 83 12.35 2.45 0.03
C ILE A 83 11.24 3.22 -0.68
N LEU A 84 10.55 4.12 0.04
CA LEU A 84 9.48 4.95 -0.54
C LEU A 84 9.94 5.79 -1.75
N LYS A 85 11.20 6.25 -1.77
CA LYS A 85 11.77 7.01 -2.89
C LYS A 85 12.19 6.15 -4.07
N ASP A 86 12.53 4.89 -3.81
CA ASP A 86 13.04 3.97 -4.82
C ASP A 86 11.93 3.25 -5.60
N LEU A 87 10.67 3.36 -5.14
CA LEU A 87 9.48 2.84 -5.83
C LEU A 87 9.30 3.42 -7.23
N LYS A 88 8.92 2.57 -8.20
CA LYS A 88 8.63 2.97 -9.58
C LYS A 88 7.14 3.23 -9.73
N LEU A 89 6.75 4.47 -9.46
CA LEU A 89 5.34 4.87 -9.49
C LEU A 89 4.94 5.52 -10.83
N PRO A 90 3.66 5.38 -11.24
CA PRO A 90 3.14 6.08 -12.41
C PRO A 90 3.17 7.60 -12.24
N LYS A 91 3.21 8.32 -13.36
CA LYS A 91 2.98 9.78 -13.36
C LYS A 91 1.48 10.08 -13.28
N HIS A 92 0.90 9.96 -12.10
CA HIS A 92 -0.53 10.13 -11.85
C HIS A 92 -0.79 10.92 -10.56
N TRP A 93 -1.92 11.64 -10.47
CA TRP A 93 -2.23 12.49 -9.31
C TRP A 93 -2.49 11.68 -8.02
N MET A 94 -2.89 10.41 -8.16
CA MET A 94 -3.03 9.49 -7.02
C MET A 94 -1.71 9.27 -6.25
N CYS A 95 -0.55 9.53 -6.87
CA CYS A 95 0.73 9.46 -6.17
C CYS A 95 0.81 10.47 -5.02
N GLU A 96 0.10 11.61 -5.09
CA GLU A 96 0.05 12.57 -3.98
C GLU A 96 -0.69 11.98 -2.77
N PHE A 97 -1.78 11.24 -3.00
CA PHE A 97 -2.50 10.54 -1.94
C PHE A 97 -1.63 9.43 -1.34
N PHE A 98 -0.94 8.67 -2.19
CA PHE A 98 -0.03 7.62 -1.75
C PHE A 98 1.11 8.19 -0.89
N TYR A 99 1.81 9.24 -1.34
CA TYR A 99 2.89 9.83 -0.56
C TYR A 99 2.38 10.37 0.78
N ALA A 100 1.22 11.03 0.82
CA ALA A 100 0.67 11.56 2.06
C ALA A 100 0.32 10.44 3.05
N TYR A 101 -0.20 9.32 2.54
CA TYR A 101 -0.51 8.13 3.31
C TYR A 101 0.77 7.46 3.84
N ALA A 102 1.72 7.14 2.95
CA ALA A 102 2.97 6.50 3.32
C ALA A 102 3.83 7.36 4.27
N GLU A 103 3.86 8.68 4.08
CA GLU A 103 4.53 9.63 4.99
C GLU A 103 3.90 9.55 6.40
N MET A 104 2.57 9.40 6.50
CA MET A 104 1.89 9.24 7.80
C MET A 104 2.25 7.93 8.49
N GLU A 105 2.22 6.81 7.75
CA GLU A 105 2.61 5.48 8.26
C GLU A 105 4.08 5.45 8.72
N LEU A 106 4.96 6.18 8.03
CA LEU A 106 6.37 6.36 8.40
C LEU A 106 6.59 7.42 9.50
N HIS A 107 5.54 7.92 10.13
CA HIS A 107 5.56 8.95 11.18
C HIS A 107 6.20 10.30 10.75
N MET A 108 6.27 10.59 9.45
CA MET A 108 6.67 11.87 8.87
C MET A 108 5.48 12.84 8.87
N ASN A 109 4.95 13.12 10.07
CA ASN A 109 3.65 13.77 10.25
C ASN A 109 3.60 15.21 9.71
N GLU A 110 4.73 15.94 9.70
CA GLU A 110 4.79 17.31 9.14
C GLU A 110 4.67 17.29 7.62
N GLU A 111 5.41 16.41 6.94
CA GLU A 111 5.34 16.22 5.49
C GLU A 111 3.95 15.73 5.06
N ALA A 112 3.42 14.72 5.75
CA ALA A 112 2.09 14.19 5.49
C ALA A 112 1.01 15.28 5.64
N LEU A 113 1.06 16.07 6.72
CA LEU A 113 0.12 17.17 6.95
C LEU A 113 0.18 18.22 5.83
N SER A 114 1.39 18.65 5.45
CA SER A 114 1.61 19.61 4.37
C SER A 114 1.00 19.12 3.06
N ARG A 115 1.20 17.83 2.74
CA ARG A 115 0.66 17.23 1.53
C ARG A 115 -0.86 17.10 1.56
N TYR A 116 -1.45 16.65 2.67
CA TYR A 116 -2.91 16.59 2.80
C TYR A 116 -3.58 17.96 2.73
N GLN A 117 -2.96 19.01 3.30
CA GLN A 117 -3.44 20.38 3.16
C GLN A 117 -3.40 20.85 1.71
N LYS A 118 -2.33 20.54 0.98
CA LYS A 118 -2.24 20.84 -0.46
C LYS A 118 -3.35 20.12 -1.25
N ILE A 119 -3.54 18.82 -1.04
CA ILE A 119 -4.62 18.03 -1.69
C ILE A 119 -5.99 18.64 -1.37
N SER A 120 -6.22 19.07 -0.13
CA SER A 120 -7.44 19.76 0.27
C SER A 120 -7.68 21.02 -0.55
N LEU A 121 -6.64 21.87 -0.72
CA LEU A 121 -6.72 23.12 -1.48
C LEU A 121 -6.89 22.89 -3.00
N GLU A 122 -6.43 21.76 -3.52
CA GLU A 122 -6.56 21.39 -4.95
C GLU A 122 -7.95 20.84 -5.33
N GLY A 123 -8.92 20.89 -4.41
CA GLY A 123 -10.33 20.59 -4.69
C GLY A 123 -10.93 19.47 -3.85
N PHE A 124 -10.17 18.87 -2.94
CA PHE A 124 -10.64 17.81 -2.04
C PHE A 124 -11.03 18.30 -0.64
N GLU A 125 -11.24 19.61 -0.46
CA GLU A 125 -11.60 20.25 0.81
C GLU A 125 -12.83 19.66 1.51
N ASN A 126 -13.74 19.02 0.75
CA ASN A 126 -14.96 18.41 1.30
C ASN A 126 -14.85 16.88 1.48
N SER A 127 -13.69 16.29 1.16
CA SER A 127 -13.45 14.87 1.37
C SER A 127 -13.35 14.54 2.86
N THR A 128 -14.24 13.67 3.36
CA THR A 128 -14.19 13.17 4.74
C THR A 128 -12.85 12.49 5.03
N TYR A 129 -12.33 11.73 4.07
CA TYR A 129 -11.02 11.08 4.18
C TYR A 129 -9.90 12.10 4.39
N ILE A 130 -9.84 13.16 3.58
CA ILE A 130 -8.77 14.17 3.72
C ILE A 130 -8.89 14.90 5.06
N LYS A 131 -10.11 15.25 5.49
CA LYS A 131 -10.34 15.88 6.79
C LYS A 131 -9.89 14.97 7.94
N SER A 132 -10.19 13.66 7.88
CA SER A 132 -9.74 12.73 8.91
C SER A 132 -8.22 12.59 8.93
N GLN A 133 -7.57 12.51 7.77
CA GLN A 133 -6.10 12.40 7.71
C GLN A 133 -5.40 13.65 8.25
N ILE A 134 -5.90 14.85 7.94
CA ILE A 134 -5.40 16.10 8.52
C ILE A 134 -5.55 16.09 10.05
N ALA A 135 -6.72 15.66 10.56
CA ALA A 135 -6.96 15.59 12.00
C ALA A 135 -6.00 14.60 12.69
N THR A 136 -5.77 13.42 12.10
CA THR A 136 -4.81 12.43 12.59
C THR A 136 -3.39 12.99 12.60
N ALA A 137 -2.94 13.61 11.51
CA ALA A 137 -1.59 14.19 11.44
C ALA A 137 -1.39 15.31 12.49
N LEU A 138 -2.39 16.19 12.68
CA LEU A 138 -2.37 17.22 13.72
C LEU A 138 -2.37 16.65 15.14
N TYR A 139 -3.01 15.50 15.36
CA TYR A 139 -2.97 14.80 16.63
C TYR A 139 -1.58 14.20 16.89
N ASN A 140 -0.98 13.55 15.88
CA ASN A 140 0.35 12.93 15.98
C ASN A 140 1.49 13.94 16.19
N LEU A 141 1.30 15.21 15.85
CA LEU A 141 2.28 16.29 16.06
C LEU A 141 2.29 16.86 17.49
N ARG A 142 1.37 16.43 18.36
CA ARG A 142 1.29 16.88 19.75
C ARG A 142 2.20 16.07 20.66
#